data_AF-A0A3G1KF64-F1
#
_entry.id   AF-A0A3G1KF64-F1
#
_cell.length_a   1.000
_cell.length_b   1.000
_cell.length_c   1.000
_cell.angle_alpha   90.00
_cell.angle_beta   90.00
_cell.angle_gamma   90.00
#
_symmetry.space_group_name_H-M   'P 1'
#
loop_
_entity.id
_entity.type
_entity.pdbx_description
1 polymer ?
#
loop_
_entity_poly.entity_id
_entity_poly.type
_entity_poly.pdbx_seq_one_letter_code
_entity_poly.pdbx_strand_id
1 'polypeptide(L)' 'PRRYIIFSDFMLNWNNLSSLSSLITIFMLFKFIKIMLENIYFQKKIIFTMKINFNEWILNSPSLNHSNMEINFLFMK' A
#
# COMPACT_ATOMS: atom_id res chain seq x y z
N PRO A 1 -6.63 33.35 1.64
CA PRO A 1 -6.07 33.48 0.27
C PRO A 1 -4.85 32.52 0.15
N ARG A 2 -4.57 31.94 -1.02
CA ARG A 2 -3.58 30.84 -1.17
C ARG A 2 -2.18 31.39 -1.43
N ARG A 3 -1.13 30.66 -1.02
CA ARG A 3 0.31 31.00 -1.20
C ARG A 3 0.80 32.20 -0.38
N TYR A 4 0.40 32.28 0.88
CA TYR A 4 0.88 33.30 1.81
C TYR A 4 1.93 32.70 2.74
N ILE A 5 3.04 33.41 2.90
CA ILE A 5 4.10 33.08 3.84
C ILE A 5 3.69 33.49 5.27
N ILE A 6 2.98 34.63 5.37
CA ILE A 6 2.48 35.19 6.63
C ILE A 6 0.95 35.11 6.61
N PHE A 7 0.37 34.61 7.69
CA PHE A 7 -1.07 34.48 7.88
C PHE A 7 -1.47 35.18 9.18
N SER A 8 -2.76 35.49 9.34
CA SER A 8 -3.26 36.15 10.54
C SER A 8 -3.17 35.23 11.76
N ASP A 9 -3.08 35.81 12.95
CA ASP A 9 -2.94 35.07 14.21
C ASP A 9 -4.09 34.08 14.46
N PHE A 10 -5.29 34.37 13.94
CA PHE A 10 -6.44 33.47 14.01
C PHE A 10 -6.21 32.11 13.34
N MET A 11 -5.30 32.02 12.37
CA MET A 11 -5.00 30.78 11.65
C MET A 11 -3.81 29.99 12.23
N LEU A 12 -3.15 30.50 13.27
CA LEU A 12 -1.98 29.85 13.89
C LEU A 12 -2.28 28.43 14.38
N ASN A 13 -3.40 28.23 15.06
CA ASN A 13 -3.73 26.92 15.61
C ASN A 13 -3.87 25.84 14.52
N TRP A 14 -4.62 26.15 13.45
CA TRP A 14 -4.82 25.24 12.33
C TRP A 14 -3.54 24.96 11.56
N ASN A 15 -2.65 25.95 11.44
CA ASN A 15 -1.39 25.77 10.72
C ASN A 15 -0.34 25.00 11.54
N ASN A 16 -0.39 25.10 12.87
CA ASN A 16 0.44 24.27 13.75
C ASN A 16 -0.02 22.82 13.73
N LEU A 17 -1.34 22.58 13.71
CA LEU A 17 -1.88 21.23 13.57
C LEU A 17 -1.52 20.60 12.21
N SER A 18 -1.60 21.38 11.13
CA SER A 18 -1.26 20.90 9.78
C SER A 18 0.23 20.59 9.64
N SER A 19 1.12 21.41 10.22
CA SER A 19 2.56 21.16 10.21
C SER A 19 2.97 19.97 11.09
N LEU A 20 2.30 19.75 12.22
CA LEU A 20 2.50 18.52 12.99
C LEU A 20 2.11 17.27 12.18
N SER A 21 1.00 17.35 11.44
CA SER A 21 0.51 16.25 10.60
C SER A 21 1.47 15.92 9.46
N SER A 22 2.14 16.92 8.86
CA SER A 22 3.11 16.67 7.80
C SER A 22 4.38 15.97 8.30
N LEU A 23 4.79 16.23 9.54
CA LEU A 23 5.88 15.47 10.16
C LEU A 23 5.49 14.00 10.34
N ILE A 24 4.26 13.74 10.79
CA ILE A 24 3.74 12.38 10.97
C ILE A 24 3.71 11.63 9.62
N THR A 25 3.29 12.27 8.53
CA THR A 25 3.25 11.61 7.21
C THR A 25 4.64 11.25 6.69
N ILE A 26 5.65 12.09 6.95
CA ILE A 26 7.05 11.78 6.61
C ILE A 26 7.52 10.53 7.37
N PHE A 27 7.22 10.42 8.67
CA PHE A 27 7.54 9.22 9.44
C PHE A 27 6.81 7.98 8.93
N MET A 28 5.55 8.10 8.52
CA MET A 28 4.79 6.99 7.94
C MET A 28 5.38 6.51 6.61
N LEU A 29 5.89 7.42 5.77
CA LEU A 29 6.60 7.09 4.53
C LEU A 29 7.87 6.27 4.81
N PHE A 30 8.70 6.69 5.77
CA PHE A 30 9.89 5.92 6.16
C PHE A 30 9.52 4.53 6.69
N LYS A 31 8.47 4.43 7.50
CA LYS A 31 7.97 3.15 8.01
C LYS A 31 7.49 2.24 6.87
N PHE A 32 6.79 2.81 5.89
CA PHE A 32 6.32 2.06 4.71
C PHE A 32 7.50 1.45 3.92
N ILE A 33 8.54 2.25 3.66
CA ILE A 33 9.74 1.78 2.95
C ILE A 33 10.42 0.65 3.74
N LYS A 34 10.55 0.80 5.06
CA LYS A 34 11.15 -0.23 5.93
C LYS A 34 10.40 -1.56 5.85
N ILE A 35 9.06 -1.53 5.90
CA ILE A 35 8.23 -2.75 5.84
C ILE A 35 8.40 -3.46 4.49
N MET A 36 8.46 -2.71 3.38
CA MET A 36 8.70 -3.29 2.06
C MET A 36 10.06 -3.97 1.98
N LEU A 37 11.12 -3.30 2.45
CA LEU A 37 12.46 -3.87 2.48
C LEU A 37 12.53 -5.13 3.35
N GLU A 38 11.95 -5.08 4.55
CA GLU A 38 11.90 -6.20 5.47
C GLU A 38 11.24 -7.44 4.83
N ASN A 39 10.10 -7.24 4.15
CA ASN A 39 9.40 -8.35 3.49
C ASN A 39 10.20 -8.96 2.33
N ILE A 40 10.99 -8.17 1.60
CA ILE A 40 11.87 -8.67 0.54
C ILE A 40 13.01 -9.52 1.14
N TYR A 41 13.64 -9.08 2.24
CA TYR A 41 14.76 -9.80 2.85
C TYR A 41 14.34 -11.11 3.53
N PHE A 42 13.20 -11.13 4.24
CA PHE A 42 12.79 -12.30 5.03
C PHE A 42 12.06 -13.39 4.24
N GLN A 43 11.77 -13.19 2.94
CA GLN A 43 11.16 -14.18 2.03
C GLN A 43 10.07 -15.07 2.69
N LYS A 44 9.10 -14.43 3.37
CA LYS A 44 8.06 -15.15 4.10
C LYS A 44 7.14 -15.89 3.12
N LYS A 45 7.01 -17.21 3.29
CA LYS A 45 6.07 -18.04 2.49
C LYS A 45 4.63 -17.80 2.94
N ILE A 46 3.71 -17.77 1.97
CA ILE A 46 2.27 -17.69 2.22
C ILE A 46 1.79 -19.08 2.67
N ILE A 47 1.20 -19.17 3.87
CA ILE A 47 0.72 -20.45 4.45
C ILE A 47 -0.72 -20.73 4.02
N PHE A 48 -1.57 -19.69 3.92
CA PHE A 48 -2.96 -19.81 3.51
C PHE A 48 -3.31 -18.71 2.51
N THR A 49 -3.91 -19.09 1.40
CA THR A 49 -4.50 -18.17 0.42
C THR A 49 -6.01 -18.05 0.64
N MET A 50 -6.57 -16.87 0.35
CA MET A 50 -8.01 -16.67 0.39
C MET A 50 -8.68 -17.46 -0.74
N LYS A 51 -9.74 -18.20 -0.43
CA LYS A 51 -10.53 -18.95 -1.43
C LYS A 51 -11.44 -17.99 -2.18
N ILE A 52 -10.89 -17.35 -3.22
CA ILE A 52 -11.61 -16.42 -4.09
C ILE A 52 -11.56 -16.99 -5.52
N ASN A 53 -12.68 -16.91 -6.25
CA ASN A 53 -12.80 -17.47 -7.60
C ASN A 53 -12.06 -16.70 -8.69
N PHE A 54 -11.25 -15.70 -8.33
CA PHE A 54 -10.44 -14.94 -9.28
C PHE A 54 -9.09 -15.66 -9.50
N ASN A 55 -8.73 -15.85 -10.77
CA ASN A 55 -7.54 -16.62 -11.16
C ASN A 55 -6.24 -16.17 -10.48
N GLU A 56 -6.06 -14.87 -10.26
CA GLU A 56 -4.85 -14.31 -9.63
C GLU A 56 -4.57 -14.90 -8.25
N TRP A 57 -5.62 -15.26 -7.49
CA TRP A 57 -5.51 -15.77 -6.12
C TRP A 57 -5.46 -17.30 -6.05
N ILE A 58 -5.79 -17.98 -7.16
CA ILE A 58 -5.71 -19.44 -7.32
C ILE A 58 -4.32 -19.86 -7.81
N LEU A 59 -3.65 -19.00 -8.58
CA LEU A 59 -2.32 -19.25 -9.11
C LEU A 59 -1.25 -19.31 -8.00
N ASN A 60 -0.14 -19.96 -8.30
CA ASN A 60 1.02 -20.03 -7.41
C ASN A 60 1.59 -18.62 -7.13
N SER A 61 2.16 -18.45 -5.94
CA SER A 61 2.89 -17.24 -5.52
C SER A 61 4.38 -17.55 -5.34
N PRO A 62 5.28 -17.18 -6.28
CA PRO A 62 5.05 -16.43 -7.52
C PRO A 62 4.44 -17.26 -8.66
N SER A 63 3.81 -16.57 -9.61
CA SER A 63 3.22 -17.20 -10.78
C SER A 63 4.29 -17.78 -11.70
N LEU A 64 4.00 -18.92 -12.32
CA LEU A 64 4.86 -19.51 -13.36
C LEU A 64 4.83 -18.65 -14.64
N ASN A 65 5.94 -18.61 -15.38
CA ASN A 65 6.08 -17.77 -16.58
C ASN A 65 5.01 -18.02 -17.66
N HIS A 66 4.51 -19.26 -17.78
CA HIS A 66 3.46 -19.65 -18.71
C HIS A 66 2.26 -20.24 -17.95
N SER A 67 1.63 -19.45 -17.07
CA SER A 67 0.51 -19.92 -16.25
C SER A 67 -0.80 -20.09 -17.04
N ASN A 68 -1.02 -19.31 -18.10
CA ASN A 68 -2.28 -19.27 -18.85
C ASN A 68 -2.14 -19.93 -20.23
N MET A 69 -1.72 -21.20 -20.26
CA MET A 69 -1.63 -21.95 -21.53
C MET A 69 -3.01 -22.30 -22.12
N GLU A 70 -4.04 -22.36 -21.27
CA GLU A 70 -5.42 -22.65 -21.65
C GLU A 70 -6.37 -21.52 -21.18
N ILE A 71 -7.56 -21.43 -21.81
CA ILE A 71 -8.59 -20.48 -21.39
C ILE A 71 -9.22 -20.99 -20.09
N ASN A 72 -9.05 -20.22 -19.01
CA ASN A 72 -9.76 -20.52 -17.76
C ASN A 72 -11.27 -20.27 -17.94
N PHE A 73 -12.05 -21.33 -17.85
CA PHE A 73 -13.51 -21.23 -17.74
C PHE A 73 -13.88 -20.81 -16.31
N LEU A 74 -14.26 -19.55 -16.15
CA LEU A 74 -14.88 -19.08 -14.92
C LEU A 74 -16.35 -19.52 -14.91
N PHE A 75 -16.65 -20.61 -14.21
CA PHE A 75 -18.03 -20.94 -13.90
C PHE A 75 -18.49 -20.05 -12.74
N MET A 76 -19.16 -18.95 -13.08
CA MET A 76 -19.84 -18.07 -12.11
C MET A 76 -21.12 -18.78 -11.62
N LYS A 77 -20.98 -19.71 -10.68
CA LYS A 77 -22.13 -20.31 -9.99
C LYS A 77 -22.55 -19.45 -8.80
#